data_AF-A0A9D2DAE8-F1
#
_entry.id   AF-A0A9D2DAE8-F1
#
_cell.length_a   1.000
_cell.length_b   1.000
_cell.length_c   1.000
_cell.angle_alpha   90.00
_cell.angle_beta   90.00
_cell.angle_gamma   90.00
#
_symmetry.space_group_name_H-M   'P 1'
#
loop_
_entity.id
_entity.type
_entity.pdbx_description
1 polymer ?
#
loop_
_entity_poly.entity_id
_entity_poly.type
_entity_poly.pdbx_seq_one_letter_code
_entity_poly.pdbx_strand_id
1 'polypeptide(L)'
;MNYENVIISTLDSFGVNRSYTGYDYVIHSLLLIIEDSDRLNCITKSLYLDIARHFHTSWNCVEKNMRTIVTSVWNSHNTELLDVIFNKSNRDKKPTNKEFLKYMYDYVIRADDYMQIADMDVPVLCPISNKYCESLRLFYLRLSRMIE
;
A
#
# COMPACT_ATOMS: atom_id res chain seq x y z
N MET A 1 -6.13 6.72 11.38
CA MET A 1 -4.89 6.44 10.63
C MET A 1 -4.56 7.61 9.71
N ASN A 2 -3.30 7.97 9.52
CA ASN A 2 -2.91 8.84 8.40
C ASN A 2 -2.51 7.97 7.20
N TYR A 3 -3.50 7.56 6.39
CA TYR A 3 -3.27 6.71 5.21
C TYR A 3 -2.27 7.33 4.23
N GLU A 4 -2.24 8.66 4.14
CA GLU A 4 -1.28 9.39 3.31
C GLU A 4 0.17 9.05 3.68
N ASN A 5 0.50 9.03 4.97
CA ASN A 5 1.84 8.68 5.44
C ASN A 5 2.22 7.23 5.11
N VAL A 6 1.28 6.29 5.20
CA VAL A 6 1.51 4.87 4.84
C VAL A 6 1.77 4.75 3.34
N ILE A 7 0.99 5.45 2.52
CA ILE A 7 1.18 5.44 1.06
C ILE A 7 2.54 6.04 0.70
N ILE A 8 2.88 7.20 1.27
CA ILE A 8 4.18 7.88 1.04
C ILE A 8 5.35 6.97 1.43
N SER A 9 5.32 6.39 2.64
CA SER A 9 6.41 5.53 3.13
C SER A 9 6.55 4.27 2.28
N THR A 10 5.44 3.73 1.78
CA THR A 10 5.43 2.58 0.86
C THR A 10 6.07 2.93 -0.48
N LEU A 11 5.69 4.06 -1.10
CA LEU A 11 6.28 4.52 -2.36
C LEU A 11 7.78 4.83 -2.22
N ASP A 12 8.18 5.43 -1.11
CA ASP A 12 9.59 5.69 -0.80
C ASP A 12 10.39 4.39 -0.60
N SER A 13 9.78 3.38 0.03
CA SER A 13 10.41 2.05 0.22
C SER A 13 10.65 1.32 -1.10
N PHE A 14 9.88 1.66 -2.14
CA PHE A 14 10.12 1.22 -3.51
C PHE A 14 11.17 2.06 -4.24
N GLY A 15 11.64 3.18 -3.68
CA GLY A 15 12.61 4.07 -4.29
C GLY A 15 12.02 4.93 -5.41
N VAL A 16 10.70 5.17 -5.39
CA VAL A 16 10.06 6.03 -6.39
C VAL A 16 10.51 7.47 -6.20
N ASN A 17 10.96 8.12 -7.28
CA ASN A 17 11.38 9.51 -7.21
C ASN A 17 10.17 10.44 -7.00
N ARG A 18 10.20 11.21 -5.90
CA ARG A 18 9.18 12.20 -5.53
C ARG A 18 9.01 13.34 -6.53
N SER A 19 10.00 13.61 -7.40
CA SER A 19 9.87 14.63 -8.45
C SER A 19 8.96 14.22 -9.61
N TYR A 20 8.61 12.93 -9.71
CA TYR A 20 7.69 12.46 -10.73
C TYR A 20 6.27 12.87 -10.38
N THR A 21 5.59 13.58 -11.27
CA THR A 21 4.20 14.03 -11.07
C THR A 21 3.23 12.86 -10.80
N GLY A 22 3.55 11.67 -11.31
CA GLY A 22 2.76 10.47 -11.03
C GLY A 22 2.76 10.06 -9.54
N TYR A 23 3.77 10.47 -8.76
CA TYR A 23 3.87 10.18 -7.33
C TYR A 23 2.67 10.75 -6.58
N ASP A 24 2.42 12.05 -6.75
CA ASP A 24 1.27 12.73 -6.16
C ASP A 24 -0.06 12.20 -6.71
N TYR A 25 -0.09 11.81 -7.99
CA TYR A 25 -1.29 11.21 -8.57
C TYR A 25 -1.63 9.88 -7.90
N VAL A 26 -0.65 9.03 -7.59
CA VAL A 26 -0.88 7.75 -6.90
C VAL A 26 -1.37 7.98 -5.48
N ILE A 27 -0.77 8.92 -4.73
CA ILE A 27 -1.22 9.27 -3.38
C ILE A 27 -2.68 9.72 -3.41
N HIS A 28 -2.99 10.72 -4.24
CA HIS A 28 -4.34 11.25 -4.34
C HIS A 28 -5.34 10.19 -4.81
N SER A 29 -4.94 9.30 -5.72
CA SER A 29 -5.79 8.19 -6.17
C SER A 29 -6.16 7.24 -5.05
N LEU A 30 -5.18 6.83 -4.24
CA LEU A 30 -5.40 5.89 -3.16
C LEU A 30 -6.26 6.51 -2.07
N LEU A 31 -6.07 7.79 -1.75
CA LEU A 31 -6.95 8.51 -0.83
C LEU A 31 -8.40 8.56 -1.33
N LEU A 32 -8.62 8.85 -2.62
CA LEU A 32 -9.97 8.83 -3.20
C LEU A 32 -10.58 7.42 -3.21
N ILE A 33 -9.79 6.37 -3.47
CA ILE A 33 -10.25 4.98 -3.44
C ILE A 33 -10.59 4.55 -2.00
N ILE A 34 -9.86 5.03 -1.00
CA ILE A 34 -10.15 4.77 0.41
C ILE A 34 -11.46 5.44 0.83
N GLU A 35 -11.74 6.64 0.33
CA GLU A 35 -13.03 7.31 0.54
C GLU A 35 -14.18 6.57 -0.15
N ASP A 36 -13.96 6.11 -1.39
CA ASP A 36 -14.96 5.38 -2.17
C ASP A 36 -14.29 4.31 -3.06
N SER A 37 -14.36 3.06 -2.61
CA SER A 37 -13.75 1.92 -3.29
C SER A 37 -14.35 1.61 -4.67
N ASP A 38 -15.58 2.06 -4.97
CA ASP A 38 -16.22 1.84 -6.28
C ASP A 38 -15.47 2.57 -7.41
N ARG A 39 -14.64 3.56 -7.08
CA ARG A 39 -13.78 4.27 -8.04
C ARG A 39 -12.80 3.35 -8.77
N LEU A 40 -12.43 2.20 -8.18
CA LEU A 40 -11.64 1.16 -8.87
C LEU A 40 -12.37 0.53 -10.05
N ASN A 41 -13.70 0.51 -10.02
CA ASN A 41 -14.51 -0.06 -11.11
C ASN A 41 -14.47 0.82 -12.36
N CYS A 42 -14.37 2.15 -12.19
CA CYS A 42 -14.44 3.13 -13.28
C CYS A 42 -13.26 4.12 -13.30
N ILE A 43 -12.02 3.62 -13.33
CA ILE A 43 -10.84 4.47 -13.23
C ILE A 43 -10.75 5.59 -14.27
N THR A 44 -11.08 5.34 -15.55
CA THR A 44 -10.92 6.35 -16.61
C THR A 44 -12.01 7.43 -16.57
N LYS A 45 -13.23 7.05 -16.19
CA LYS A 45 -14.42 7.91 -16.27
C LYS A 45 -14.81 8.52 -14.93
N SER A 46 -14.16 8.11 -13.85
CA SER A 46 -14.34 8.68 -12.51
C SER A 46 -12.99 9.14 -11.97
N LEU A 47 -12.17 8.19 -11.50
CA LEU A 47 -10.93 8.50 -10.77
C LEU A 47 -9.97 9.44 -11.52
N TYR A 48 -9.62 9.11 -12.77
CA TYR A 48 -8.69 9.93 -13.57
C TYR A 48 -9.24 11.31 -13.90
N LEU A 49 -10.56 11.45 -14.07
CA LEU A 49 -11.17 12.76 -14.32
C LEU A 49 -11.11 13.63 -13.06
N ASP A 50 -11.32 13.05 -11.88
CA ASP A 50 -11.24 13.78 -10.61
C ASP A 50 -9.80 14.23 -10.33
N ILE A 51 -8.82 13.35 -10.50
CA ILE A 51 -7.39 13.69 -10.38
C ILE A 51 -7.00 14.76 -11.42
N ALA A 52 -7.45 14.61 -12.66
CA ALA A 52 -7.16 15.58 -13.72
C ALA A 52 -7.71 16.97 -13.38
N ARG A 53 -8.92 17.04 -12.81
CA ARG A 53 -9.50 18.30 -12.31
C ARG A 53 -8.70 18.88 -11.15
N HIS A 54 -8.29 18.06 -10.19
CA HIS A 54 -7.52 18.49 -9.02
C HIS A 54 -6.14 19.07 -9.41
N PHE A 55 -5.41 18.38 -10.29
CA PHE A 55 -4.06 18.77 -10.70
C PHE A 55 -4.03 19.63 -11.99
N HIS A 56 -5.17 20.14 -12.43
CA HIS A 56 -5.30 20.96 -13.64
C HIS A 56 -4.61 20.34 -14.88
N THR A 57 -4.83 19.05 -15.10
CA THR A 57 -4.24 18.28 -16.20
C THR A 57 -5.31 17.51 -17.00
N SER A 58 -4.89 16.63 -17.91
CA SER A 58 -5.81 15.73 -18.64
C SER A 58 -5.78 14.32 -18.07
N TRP A 59 -6.87 13.56 -18.20
CA TRP A 59 -6.93 12.16 -17.78
C TRP A 59 -5.88 11.29 -18.48
N ASN A 60 -5.51 11.61 -19.73
CA ASN A 60 -4.41 10.95 -20.45
C ASN A 60 -3.06 11.19 -19.77
N CYS A 61 -2.81 12.42 -19.31
CA CYS A 61 -1.61 12.76 -18.56
C CYS A 61 -1.58 12.00 -17.22
N VAL A 62 -2.71 11.88 -16.53
CA VAL A 62 -2.83 11.11 -15.28
C VAL A 62 -2.46 9.64 -15.53
N GLU A 63 -3.10 8.99 -16.50
CA GLU A 63 -2.85 7.58 -16.83
C GLU A 63 -1.37 7.33 -17.17
N LYS A 64 -0.80 8.16 -18.05
CA LYS A 64 0.59 8.02 -18.49
C LYS A 64 1.57 8.18 -17.32
N ASN A 65 1.38 9.19 -16.48
CA ASN A 65 2.26 9.43 -15.33
C ASN A 65 2.14 8.34 -14.28
N MET A 66 0.94 7.82 -14.01
CA MET A 66 0.78 6.64 -13.16
C MET A 66 1.51 5.43 -13.72
N ARG A 67 1.42 5.18 -15.03
CA ARG A 67 2.13 4.06 -15.66
C ARG A 67 3.64 4.16 -15.50
N THR A 68 4.19 5.37 -15.46
CA THR A 68 5.59 5.60 -15.10
C THR A 68 5.87 5.14 -13.67
N ILE A 69 5.02 5.48 -12.70
CA ILE A 69 5.18 5.03 -11.30
C ILE A 69 5.06 3.51 -11.19
N VAL A 70 4.05 2.90 -11.82
CA VAL A 70 3.90 1.44 -11.83
C VAL A 70 5.15 0.74 -12.37
N THR A 71 5.75 1.31 -13.41
CA THR A 71 7.00 0.80 -13.99
C THR A 71 8.18 0.96 -13.02
N SER A 72 8.28 2.11 -12.36
CA SER A 72 9.31 2.37 -11.34
C SER A 72 9.20 1.39 -10.18
N VAL A 73 8.00 1.19 -9.64
CA VAL A 73 7.74 0.24 -8.54
C VAL A 73 8.08 -1.16 -8.99
N TRP A 74 7.59 -1.61 -10.15
CA TRP A 74 7.84 -2.96 -10.64
C TRP A 74 9.33 -3.27 -10.83
N ASN A 75 10.15 -2.26 -11.11
CA ASN A 75 11.60 -2.39 -11.26
C ASN A 75 12.38 -2.11 -9.95
N SER A 76 11.70 -1.97 -8.81
CA SER A 76 12.33 -1.72 -7.53
C SER A 76 13.23 -2.88 -7.10
N HIS A 77 14.30 -2.56 -6.39
CA HIS A 77 15.20 -3.52 -5.75
C HIS A 77 14.61 -4.14 -4.47
N ASN A 78 13.53 -3.56 -3.94
CA ASN A 78 12.85 -4.07 -2.75
C ASN A 78 11.94 -5.25 -3.14
N THR A 79 12.55 -6.41 -3.40
CA THR A 79 11.85 -7.61 -3.88
C THR A 79 10.91 -8.20 -2.84
N GLU A 80 11.24 -8.09 -1.55
CA GLU A 80 10.39 -8.55 -0.45
C GLU A 80 9.06 -7.78 -0.43
N LEU A 81 9.11 -6.44 -0.44
CA LEU A 81 7.90 -5.62 -0.47
C LEU A 81 7.10 -5.79 -1.78
N LEU A 82 7.79 -6.00 -2.89
CA LEU A 82 7.15 -6.34 -4.16
C LEU A 82 6.38 -7.65 -4.09
N ASP A 83 6.90 -8.64 -3.39
CA ASP A 83 6.23 -9.92 -3.23
C ASP A 83 5.03 -9.82 -2.28
N VAL A 84 5.20 -9.12 -1.16
CA VAL A 84 4.11 -8.87 -0.19
C VAL A 84 2.92 -8.17 -0.84
N ILE A 85 3.17 -7.13 -1.65
CA ILE A 85 2.08 -6.32 -2.22
C ILE A 85 1.55 -6.91 -3.53
N PHE A 86 2.43 -7.37 -4.42
CA PHE A 86 2.06 -7.73 -5.79
C PHE A 86 2.17 -9.23 -6.08
N ASN A 87 2.65 -10.04 -5.13
CA ASN A 87 2.99 -11.45 -5.33
C ASN A 87 3.87 -11.65 -6.58
N LYS A 88 4.90 -10.81 -6.70
CA LYS A 88 5.75 -10.70 -7.88
C LYS A 88 6.49 -12.01 -8.18
N SER A 89 6.90 -12.77 -7.17
CA SER A 89 7.60 -14.05 -7.38
C SER A 89 6.75 -15.08 -8.12
N ASN A 90 5.43 -14.97 -7.99
CA ASN A 90 4.46 -15.85 -8.67
C ASN A 90 3.79 -15.19 -9.89
N ARG A 91 4.20 -13.96 -10.26
CA ARG A 91 3.62 -13.21 -11.38
C ARG A 91 4.70 -12.64 -12.28
N ASP A 92 4.74 -13.14 -13.52
CA ASP A 92 5.69 -12.65 -14.52
C ASP A 92 5.31 -11.31 -15.16
N LYS A 93 4.06 -10.85 -14.96
CA LYS A 93 3.52 -9.67 -15.65
C LYS A 93 3.39 -8.47 -14.73
N LYS A 94 4.00 -7.35 -15.14
CA LYS A 94 3.80 -6.03 -14.52
C LYS A 94 2.30 -5.67 -14.46
N PRO A 95 1.78 -5.23 -13.29
CA PRO A 95 0.38 -4.86 -13.17
C PRO A 95 0.02 -3.67 -14.07
N THR A 96 -1.24 -3.63 -14.50
CA THR A 96 -1.86 -2.43 -15.07
C THR A 96 -2.06 -1.38 -13.97
N ASN A 97 -2.34 -0.12 -14.34
CA ASN A 97 -2.61 0.93 -13.33
C ASN A 97 -3.77 0.56 -12.40
N LYS A 98 -4.83 -0.05 -12.94
CA LYS A 98 -5.98 -0.51 -12.13
C LYS A 98 -5.56 -1.60 -11.13
N GLU A 99 -4.83 -2.61 -11.59
CA GLU A 99 -4.33 -3.68 -10.72
C GLU A 99 -3.36 -3.14 -9.67
N PHE A 100 -2.45 -2.25 -10.05
CA PHE A 100 -1.51 -1.60 -9.15
C PHE A 100 -2.25 -0.85 -8.03
N LEU A 101 -3.21 0.01 -8.38
CA LEU A 101 -4.00 0.75 -7.39
C LEU A 101 -4.80 -0.19 -6.50
N LYS A 102 -5.35 -1.28 -7.04
CA LYS A 102 -6.05 -2.29 -6.26
C LYS A 102 -5.12 -2.96 -5.23
N TYR A 103 -3.95 -3.44 -5.65
CA TYR A 103 -3.01 -4.09 -4.73
C TYR A 103 -2.47 -3.15 -3.66
N MET A 104 -2.16 -1.91 -4.03
CA MET A 104 -1.76 -0.87 -3.07
C MET A 104 -2.88 -0.54 -2.09
N TYR A 105 -4.12 -0.43 -2.56
CA TYR A 105 -5.29 -0.22 -1.70
C TYR A 105 -5.47 -1.38 -0.72
N ASP A 106 -5.46 -2.63 -1.21
CA ASP A 106 -5.60 -3.83 -0.37
C ASP A 106 -4.50 -3.88 0.71
N TYR A 107 -3.25 -3.52 0.35
CA TYR A 107 -2.14 -3.45 1.30
C TYR A 107 -2.32 -2.35 2.35
N VAL A 108 -2.68 -1.14 1.94
CA VAL A 108 -2.85 0.02 2.84
C VAL A 108 -4.00 -0.21 3.83
N ILE A 109 -5.10 -0.81 3.39
CA ILE A 109 -6.22 -1.16 4.28
C ILE A 109 -5.84 -2.29 5.24
N ARG A 110 -5.15 -3.34 4.79
CA ARG A 110 -4.69 -4.43 5.69
C ARG A 110 -3.66 -3.96 6.70
N ALA A 111 -2.80 -3.01 6.33
CA ALA A 111 -1.87 -2.39 7.27
C ALA A 111 -2.59 -1.68 8.44
N ASP A 112 -3.86 -1.29 8.26
CA ASP A 112 -4.73 -0.80 9.33
C ASP A 112 -5.02 -1.87 10.37
N ASP A 113 -5.43 -3.06 9.92
CA ASP A 113 -5.79 -4.17 10.79
C ASP A 113 -4.59 -4.63 11.66
N TYR A 114 -3.38 -4.63 11.11
CA TYR A 114 -2.17 -5.01 11.85
C TYR A 114 -1.75 -3.99 12.92
N MET A 115 -2.04 -2.69 12.74
CA MET A 115 -1.80 -1.69 13.77
C MET A 115 -2.86 -1.74 14.87
N GLN A 116 -4.12 -2.06 14.54
CA GLN A 116 -5.14 -2.30 15.56
C GLN A 116 -4.84 -3.54 16.42
N ILE A 117 -4.20 -4.57 15.86
CA ILE A 117 -3.72 -5.73 16.63
C ILE A 117 -2.51 -5.37 17.51
N ALA A 118 -1.66 -4.43 17.08
CA ALA A 118 -0.49 -4.01 17.87
C ALA A 118 -0.85 -3.11 19.07
N ASP A 119 -1.96 -2.35 18.96
CA ASP A 119 -2.56 -1.56 20.04
C ASP A 119 -3.57 -2.35 20.90
N MET A 120 -3.96 -3.56 20.48
CA MET A 120 -4.53 -4.53 21.42
C MET A 120 -3.40 -4.96 22.35
N ASP A 121 -3.44 -4.47 23.60
CA ASP A 121 -2.79 -5.10 24.74
C ASP A 121 -3.31 -6.53 24.85
N VAL A 122 -2.81 -7.45 24.00
CA VAL A 122 -2.96 -8.88 24.24
C VAL A 122 -2.12 -9.11 25.48
N PRO A 123 -2.71 -9.44 26.65
CA PRO A 123 -1.93 -9.66 27.83
C PRO A 123 -1.26 -11.01 27.64
N VAL A 124 -0.08 -10.97 27.01
CA VAL A 124 0.79 -12.13 26.90
C VAL A 124 1.40 -12.31 28.28
N LEU A 125 0.63 -12.95 29.16
CA LEU A 125 1.07 -13.33 30.48
C LEU A 125 2.06 -14.48 30.31
N CYS A 126 3.27 -14.27 30.81
CA CYS A 126 4.28 -15.31 30.87
C CYS A 126 3.73 -16.49 31.68
N PRO A 127 3.72 -17.73 31.15
CA PRO A 127 3.22 -18.90 31.87
C PRO A 127 3.96 -19.18 33.18
N ILE A 128 5.17 -18.64 33.33
CA ILE A 128 6.04 -18.85 34.51
C ILE A 128 5.83 -17.75 35.55
N SER A 129 5.74 -16.48 35.13
CA SER A 129 5.67 -15.35 36.07
C SER A 129 4.28 -14.74 36.22
N ASN A 130 3.32 -15.12 35.37
CA ASN A 130 1.99 -14.54 35.22
C ASN A 130 2.01 -13.00 35.14
N LYS A 131 3.08 -12.46 34.54
CA LYS A 131 3.30 -11.04 34.27
C LYS A 131 3.48 -10.86 32.78
N TYR A 132 3.21 -9.65 32.30
CA TYR A 132 3.52 -9.24 30.93
C TYR A 132 5.00 -9.51 30.61
N CYS A 133 5.26 -10.12 29.45
CA CYS A 133 6.61 -10.42 28.99
C CYS A 133 6.80 -9.96 27.54
N GLU A 134 7.57 -8.88 27.37
CA GLU A 134 7.88 -8.29 26.06
C GLU A 134 8.52 -9.31 25.11
N SER A 135 9.40 -10.18 25.63
CA SER A 135 10.03 -11.24 24.84
C SER A 135 9.00 -12.25 24.29
N LEU A 136 7.94 -12.53 25.06
CA LEU A 136 6.88 -13.44 24.65
C LEU A 136 5.94 -12.77 23.63
N ARG A 137 5.65 -11.47 23.78
CA ARG A 137 4.91 -10.67 22.78
C ARG A 137 5.64 -10.65 21.45
N LEU A 138 6.94 -10.35 21.44
CA LEU A 138 7.76 -10.34 20.24
C LEU A 138 7.89 -11.74 19.61
N PHE A 139 7.90 -12.80 20.43
CA PHE A 139 7.87 -14.18 19.94
C PHE A 139 6.56 -14.50 19.22
N TYR A 140 5.39 -14.21 19.81
CA TYR A 140 4.10 -14.46 19.17
C TYR A 140 3.87 -13.61 17.92
N LEU A 141 4.30 -12.34 17.93
CA LEU A 141 4.28 -11.49 16.74
C LEU A 141 5.18 -12.00 15.61
N ARG A 142 6.29 -12.67 15.94
CA ARG A 142 7.13 -13.35 14.94
C ARG A 142 6.47 -14.64 14.44
N LEU A 143 5.84 -15.40 15.34
CA LEU A 143 5.16 -16.64 14.99
C LEU A 143 3.96 -16.41 14.07
N SER A 144 3.18 -15.35 14.29
CA SER A 144 2.06 -14.99 13.42
C SER A 144 2.52 -14.64 12.00
N ARG A 145 3.73 -14.10 11.86
CA ARG A 145 4.38 -13.81 10.56
C ARG A 145 4.97 -15.04 9.87
N MET A 146 5.04 -16.19 10.54
CA MET A 146 5.56 -17.44 9.99
C MET A 146 4.46 -18.42 9.54
N ILE A 147 3.20 -18.11 9.79
CA ILE A 147 2.05 -18.98 9.50
C ILE A 147 1.29 -18.54 8.22
N GLU A 148 1.61 -17.37 7.66
CA GLU A 148 1.23 -16.96 6.28
C GLU A 148 2.30 -17.35 5.26
#